data_AF-A0A1H6GL71-F1
#
_entry.id   AF-A0A1H6GL71-F1
#
_cell.length_a   1.000
_cell.length_b   1.000
_cell.length_c   1.000
_cell.angle_alpha   90.00
_cell.angle_beta   90.00
_cell.angle_gamma   90.00
#
_symmetry.space_group_name_H-M   'P 1'
#
loop_
_entity.id
_entity.type
_entity.pdbx_description
1 polymer ?
#
loop_
_entity_poly.entity_id
_entity_poly.type
_entity_poly.pdbx_seq_one_letter_code
_entity_poly.pdbx_strand_id
1 'polypeptide(L)'
;MERPSYSSSRWYLWASFVGAWAVIVMLTVGAILGSEQAVGFGNIALPTMFAIITGNLAVHRGFGSADYRAQGKAQAAAKKDAA
;
A
#
# COMPACT_ATOMS: atom_id res chain seq x y z
N MET A 1 -21.58 18.89 -7.54
CA MET A 1 -20.68 18.18 -6.61
C MET A 1 -19.26 18.58 -6.97
N GLU A 2 -18.68 19.47 -6.16
CA GLU A 2 -17.27 19.87 -6.30
C GLU A 2 -16.41 18.62 -6.08
N ARG A 3 -15.54 18.28 -7.03
CA ARG A 3 -14.67 17.12 -6.87
C ARG A 3 -13.70 17.44 -5.73
N PRO A 4 -13.61 16.61 -4.68
CA PRO A 4 -12.66 16.87 -3.63
C PRO A 4 -11.25 16.84 -4.22
N SER A 5 -10.54 17.97 -4.15
CA SER A 5 -9.16 18.12 -4.60
C SER A 5 -8.22 17.47 -3.57
N TYR A 6 -8.18 16.14 -3.57
CA TYR A 6 -7.18 15.39 -2.83
C TYR A 6 -5.90 15.33 -3.66
N SER A 7 -5.05 16.35 -3.55
CA SER A 7 -3.68 16.26 -4.05
C SER A 7 -2.74 15.90 -2.91
N SER A 8 -2.40 14.62 -2.78
CA SER A 8 -1.21 14.24 -2.01
C SER A 8 0.03 14.56 -2.84
N SER A 9 1.02 15.25 -2.26
CA SER A 9 2.25 15.53 -2.99
C SER A 9 3.01 14.23 -3.24
N ARG A 10 3.59 14.07 -4.43
CA ARG A 10 4.47 12.91 -4.73
C ARG A 10 5.60 12.79 -3.72
N TRP A 11 6.11 13.93 -3.25
CA TRP A 11 7.13 13.99 -2.21
C TRP A 11 6.65 13.36 -0.89
N TYR A 12 5.43 13.68 -0.44
CA TYR A 12 4.86 13.11 0.76
C TYR A 12 4.78 11.58 0.67
N LEU A 13 4.25 11.05 -0.43
CA LEU A 13 4.13 9.61 -0.64
C LEU A 13 5.51 8.92 -0.59
N TRP A 14 6.51 9.51 -1.24
CA TRP A 14 7.86 8.95 -1.27
C TRP A 14 8.56 9.02 0.09
N ALA A 15 8.45 10.16 0.79
CA ALA A 15 9.01 10.34 2.12
C ALA A 15 8.37 9.38 3.14
N SER A 16 7.05 9.21 3.11
CA SER A 16 6.35 8.24 3.95
C SER A 16 6.78 6.80 3.66
N PHE A 17 6.94 6.44 2.38
CA PHE A 17 7.41 5.13 1.98
C PHE A 17 8.83 4.84 2.47
N VAL A 18 9.77 5.76 2.21
CA VAL A 18 11.17 5.61 2.64
C VAL A 18 11.28 5.62 4.16
N GLY A 19 10.54 6.49 4.85
CA GLY A 19 10.52 6.54 6.31
C GLY A 19 10.03 5.24 6.94
N ALA A 20 8.99 4.61 6.39
CA ALA A 20 8.50 3.32 6.86
C ALA A 20 9.57 2.22 6.75
N TRP A 21 10.24 2.12 5.59
CA TRP A 21 11.34 1.15 5.40
C TRP A 21 12.53 1.43 6.31
N ALA A 22 12.88 2.71 6.52
CA ALA A 22 13.97 3.10 7.41
C ALA A 22 13.71 2.63 8.85
N VAL A 23 12.48 2.79 9.36
CA VAL A 23 12.12 2.31 10.70
C VAL A 23 12.22 0.79 10.79
N ILE A 24 11.72 0.06 9.79
CA ILE A 24 11.83 -1.41 9.77
C ILE A 24 13.30 -1.84 9.82
N VAL A 25 14.14 -1.27 8.96
CA VAL A 25 15.58 -1.59 8.92
C VAL A 25 16.28 -1.24 10.23
N MET A 26 15.99 -0.08 10.83
CA MET A 26 16.56 0.32 12.12
C MET A 26 16.19 -0.66 13.24
N LEU A 27 14.92 -1.08 13.32
CA LEU A 27 14.50 -2.06 14.32
C LEU A 27 15.13 -3.43 14.08
N THR A 28 15.24 -3.86 12.82
CA THR A 28 15.92 -5.12 12.47
C THR A 28 17.40 -5.09 12.84
N VAL A 29 18.12 -4.01 12.50
CA VAL A 29 19.54 -3.87 12.87
C VAL A 29 19.70 -3.81 14.38
N GLY A 30 18.87 -3.04 15.09
CA GLY A 30 18.88 -2.97 16.54
C GLY A 30 18.66 -4.34 17.20
N ALA A 31 17.71 -5.14 16.68
CA ALA A 31 17.46 -6.48 17.15
C ALA A 31 18.64 -7.44 16.89
N ILE A 32 19.26 -7.37 15.70
CA ILE A 32 20.46 -8.15 15.37
C ILE A 32 21.63 -7.81 16.30
N LEU A 33 21.77 -6.53 16.67
CA LEU A 33 22.78 -6.07 17.62
C LEU A 33 22.44 -6.36 19.09
N GLY A 34 21.34 -7.07 19.37
CA GLY A 34 20.95 -7.50 20.71
C GLY A 34 20.22 -6.44 21.53
N SER A 35 19.68 -5.38 20.92
CA SER A 35 18.91 -4.37 21.64
C SER A 35 17.52 -4.88 22.03
N GLU A 36 17.30 -5.08 23.33
CA GLU A 36 15.97 -5.44 23.87
C GLU A 36 14.92 -4.37 23.56
N GLN A 37 15.30 -3.09 23.53
CA GLN A 37 14.39 -2.00 23.17
C GLN A 37 13.95 -2.08 21.71
N ALA A 38 14.85 -2.43 20.79
CA ALA A 38 14.50 -2.62 19.39
C ALA A 38 13.56 -3.82 19.20
N VAL A 39 13.77 -4.91 19.93
CA VAL A 39 12.87 -6.08 19.93
C VAL A 39 11.50 -5.71 20.50
N GLY A 40 11.47 -4.99 21.63
CA GLY A 40 10.23 -4.52 22.26
C GLY A 40 9.40 -3.63 21.34
N PHE A 41 10.05 -2.66 20.69
CA PHE A 41 9.39 -1.82 19.69
C PHE A 41 8.97 -2.61 18.46
N GLY A 42 9.81 -3.54 17.98
CA GLY A 42 9.52 -4.40 16.85
C GLY A 42 8.24 -5.21 17.03
N ASN A 43 8.02 -5.75 18.22
CA ASN A 43 6.82 -6.53 18.55
C ASN A 43 5.51 -5.71 18.47
N ILE A 44 5.57 -4.40 18.63
CA ILE A 44 4.41 -3.50 18.55
C ILE A 44 4.26 -2.94 17.13
N ALA A 45 5.34 -2.39 16.60
CA ALA A 45 5.34 -1.62 15.35
C ALA A 45 5.19 -2.52 14.11
N LEU A 46 5.93 -3.65 14.06
CA LEU A 46 5.98 -4.47 12.86
C LEU A 46 4.63 -5.09 12.48
N PRO A 47 3.84 -5.71 13.39
CA PRO A 47 2.56 -6.30 13.01
C PRO A 47 1.61 -5.27 12.38
N THR A 48 1.55 -4.07 12.97
CA THR A 48 0.71 -2.97 12.49
C THR A 48 1.17 -2.46 11.12
N MET A 49 2.48 -2.25 10.95
CA MET A 49 3.05 -1.82 9.66
C MET A 49 2.79 -2.86 8.56
N PHE A 50 2.97 -4.16 8.85
CA PHE A 50 2.67 -5.24 7.91
C PHE A 50 1.17 -5.31 7.57
N ALA A 51 0.28 -5.13 8.55
CA ALA A 51 -1.16 -5.09 8.30
C ALA A 51 -1.54 -3.94 7.35
N ILE A 52 -0.95 -2.75 7.53
CA ILE A 52 -1.19 -1.60 6.65
C ILE A 52 -0.63 -1.86 5.24
N ILE A 53 0.60 -2.36 5.13
CA ILE A 53 1.23 -2.64 3.82
C ILE A 53 0.42 -3.70 3.06
N THR A 54 0.09 -4.82 3.70
CA THR A 54 -0.68 -5.90 3.08
C THR A 54 -2.11 -5.48 2.76
N GLY A 55 -2.77 -4.75 3.66
CA GLY A 55 -4.09 -4.17 3.43
C GLY A 55 -4.10 -3.24 2.21
N ASN A 56 -3.13 -2.31 2.13
CA ASN A 56 -3.04 -1.38 1.01
C ASN A 56 -2.74 -2.11 -0.31
N LEU A 57 -1.84 -3.11 -0.30
CA LEU A 57 -1.53 -3.92 -1.47
C LEU A 57 -2.74 -4.76 -1.92
N ALA A 58 -3.47 -5.35 -0.98
CA ALA A 58 -4.66 -6.16 -1.25
C ALA A 58 -5.78 -5.30 -1.85
N VAL A 59 -6.01 -4.09 -1.32
CA VAL A 59 -6.92 -3.10 -1.89
C VAL A 59 -6.49 -2.75 -3.31
N HIS A 60 -5.22 -2.36 -3.50
CA HIS A 60 -4.74 -1.91 -4.80
C HIS A 60 -4.84 -3.01 -5.87
N ARG A 61 -4.44 -4.25 -5.54
CA ARG A 61 -4.52 -5.41 -6.45
C ARG A 61 -5.96 -5.88 -6.65
N GLY A 62 -6.75 -5.94 -5.58
CA GLY A 62 -8.14 -6.40 -5.61
C GLY A 62 -9.01 -5.48 -6.45
N PHE A 63 -9.04 -4.18 -6.13
CA PHE A 63 -9.82 -3.20 -6.89
C PHE A 63 -9.29 -3.00 -8.30
N GLY A 64 -7.97 -3.01 -8.52
CA GLY A 64 -7.39 -2.95 -9.86
C GLY A 64 -7.83 -4.11 -10.76
N SER A 65 -7.76 -5.35 -10.26
CA SER A 65 -8.20 -6.52 -11.04
C SER A 65 -9.71 -6.52 -11.34
N ALA A 66 -10.52 -6.04 -10.39
CA ALA A 66 -11.96 -5.90 -10.58
C ALA A 66 -12.30 -4.85 -11.65
N ASP A 67 -11.60 -3.72 -11.66
CA ASP A 67 -11.78 -2.66 -12.64
C ASP A 67 -11.37 -3.12 -14.05
N TYR A 68 -10.22 -3.76 -14.20
CA TYR A 68 -9.80 -4.36 -15.48
C TYR A 68 -10.83 -5.37 -16.01
N ARG A 69 -11.40 -6.19 -15.13
CA ARG A 69 -12.45 -7.14 -15.51
C ARG A 69 -13.73 -6.43 -15.94
N ALA A 70 -14.10 -5.33 -15.29
CA ALA A 70 -15.27 -4.52 -15.66
C ALA A 70 -15.06 -3.86 -17.04
N GLN A 71 -13.88 -3.28 -17.29
CA GLN A 71 -13.51 -2.71 -18.58
C GLN A 71 -13.56 -3.76 -19.71
N GLY A 72 -13.04 -4.96 -19.46
CA GLY A 72 -13.10 -6.05 -20.45
C GLY A 72 -14.53 -6.46 -20.81
N LYS A 73 -15.44 -6.53 -19.81
CA LYS A 73 -16.87 -6.78 -20.05
C LYS A 73 -17.53 -5.66 -20.84
N ALA A 74 -17.22 -4.40 -20.51
CA ALA A 74 -17.75 -3.24 -21.22
C ALA A 74 -17.30 -3.21 -22.70
N GLN A 75 -16.03 -3.53 -22.96
CA GLN A 75 -15.50 -3.64 -24.33
C GLN A 75 -16.15 -4.78 -25.11
N ALA A 76 -16.38 -5.93 -24.49
CA ALA A 76 -17.05 -7.07 -25.12
C ALA A 76 -18.51 -6.75 -25.47
N ALA A 77 -19.23 -6.04 -24.60
CA ALA A 77 -20.59 -5.57 -24.87
C ALA A 77 -20.61 -4.56 -26.03
N ALA A 78 -19.74 -3.55 -26.01
CA ALA A 78 -19.67 -2.56 -27.08
C ALA A 78 -19.34 -3.18 -28.45
N LYS A 79 -18.49 -4.22 -28.48
CA LYS A 79 -18.17 -4.95 -29.71
C LYS A 79 -19.35 -5.78 -30.23
N LYS A 80 -20.21 -6.27 -29.34
CA LYS A 80 -21.42 -7.00 -29.70
C LYS A 80 -22.49 -6.07 -30.28
N ASP A 81 -22.60 -4.85 -29.77
CA ASP A 81 -23.58 -3.86 -30.24
C ASP A 81 -23.16 -3.20 -31.57
N ALA A 82 -21.88 -3.29 -31.94
CA ALA A 82 -21.32 -2.77 -33.18
C ALA A 82 -21.27 -3.80 -34.33
N ALA A 83 -21.69 -5.04 -34.09
CA ALA A 83 -21.71 -6.15 -35.05
C ALA A 83 -23.15 -6.51 -35.44
#